data_AF-A0A7C1ERM8-F1
#
_entry.id   AF-A0A7C1ERM8-F1
#
_cell.length_a   1.000
_cell.length_b   1.000
_cell.length_c   1.000
_cell.angle_alpha   90.00
_cell.angle_beta   90.00
_cell.angle_gamma   90.00
#
_symmetry.space_group_name_H-M   'P 1'
#
loop_
_entity.id
_entity.type
_entity.pdbx_description
1 polymer ?
#
loop_
_entity_poly.entity_id
_entity_poly.type
_entity_poly.pdbx_seq_one_letter_code
_entity_poly.pdbx_strand_id
1 'polypeptide(L)'
;MPVIEAISLVLDILLIIAAILAYLARPRIGGELARGLRVLLVGVVILGFAHLVETGLFELFQLNLEVNEVAHRIFVGYGFIMIILGFLRMRRAFAE
;
A
#
# COMPACT_ATOMS: atom_id res chain seq x y z
N MET A 1 17.74 -9.80 -16.31
CA MET A 1 17.50 -9.11 -15.03
C MET A 1 18.69 -9.38 -14.13
N PRO A 2 19.43 -8.36 -13.67
CA PRO A 2 20.42 -8.50 -12.61
C PRO A 2 19.78 -9.08 -11.35
N VAL A 3 20.59 -9.77 -10.53
CA VAL A 3 20.12 -10.52 -9.35
C VAL A 3 19.38 -9.61 -8.35
N ILE A 4 19.80 -8.35 -8.22
CA ILE A 4 19.19 -7.37 -7.30
C ILE A 4 17.76 -7.04 -7.70
N GLU A 5 17.50 -6.80 -8.99
CA GLU A 5 16.17 -6.52 -9.55
C GLU A 5 15.20 -7.69 -9.30
N ALA A 6 15.66 -8.92 -9.57
CA ALA A 6 14.87 -10.12 -9.31
C ALA A 6 14.51 -10.29 -7.82
N ILE A 7 15.44 -9.93 -6.91
CA ILE A 7 15.17 -9.94 -5.47
C ILE A 7 14.12 -8.88 -5.12
N SER A 8 14.27 -7.65 -5.63
CA SER A 8 13.28 -6.57 -5.41
C SER A 8 11.88 -6.99 -5.84
N LEU A 9 11.74 -7.55 -7.06
CA LEU A 9 10.46 -8.02 -7.56
C LEU A 9 9.82 -9.08 -6.65
N VAL A 10 10.61 -10.04 -6.16
CA VAL A 10 10.12 -11.05 -5.21
C VAL A 10 9.66 -10.41 -3.90
N LEU A 11 10.44 -9.47 -3.36
CA LEU A 11 10.07 -8.75 -2.13
C LEU A 11 8.79 -7.94 -2.31
N ASP A 12 8.59 -7.29 -3.45
CA ASP A 12 7.38 -6.52 -3.76
C ASP A 12 6.14 -7.41 -3.89
N ILE A 13 6.29 -8.58 -4.51
CA ILE A 13 5.24 -9.60 -4.56
C ILE A 13 4.88 -10.07 -3.14
N LEU A 14 5.87 -10.30 -2.29
CA LEU A 14 5.62 -10.68 -0.90
C LEU A 14 4.94 -9.56 -0.11
N LEU A 15 5.32 -8.30 -0.33
CA LEU A 15 4.71 -7.13 0.30
C LEU A 15 3.23 -7.00 -0.06
N ILE A 16 2.87 -7.13 -1.34
CA ILE A 16 1.47 -7.04 -1.75
C ILE A 16 0.65 -8.23 -1.23
N ILE A 17 1.20 -9.44 -1.23
CA ILE A 17 0.56 -10.62 -0.64
C ILE A 17 0.31 -10.39 0.84
N ALA A 18 1.31 -9.91 1.59
CA ALA A 18 1.17 -9.61 3.01
C ALA A 18 0.10 -8.54 3.27
N ALA A 19 0.04 -7.49 2.45
CA ALA A 19 -0.98 -6.45 2.56
C ALA A 19 -2.40 -6.97 2.29
N ILE A 20 -2.57 -7.82 1.27
CA ILE A 20 -3.86 -8.46 0.96
C ILE A 20 -4.27 -9.40 2.09
N LEU A 21 -3.35 -10.22 2.60
CA LEU A 21 -3.62 -11.11 3.73
C LEU A 21 -4.00 -10.32 4.98
N ALA A 22 -3.32 -9.20 5.27
CA ALA A 22 -3.69 -8.31 6.37
C ALA A 22 -5.10 -7.73 6.19
N TYR A 23 -5.48 -7.36 4.95
CA TYR A 23 -6.83 -6.92 4.64
C TYR A 23 -7.86 -8.02 4.91
N LEU A 24 -7.61 -9.25 4.46
CA LEU A 24 -8.52 -10.38 4.62
C LEU A 24 -8.62 -10.87 6.07
N ALA A 25 -7.51 -10.89 6.80
CA ALA A 25 -7.41 -11.33 8.19
C ALA A 25 -7.88 -10.28 9.20
N ARG A 26 -8.32 -9.09 8.74
CA ARG A 26 -8.75 -8.01 9.62
C ARG A 26 -9.83 -8.46 10.61
N PRO A 27 -9.77 -8.05 11.89
CA PRO A 27 -10.78 -8.39 12.87
C PRO A 27 -12.18 -7.90 12.46
N ARG A 28 -13.19 -8.68 12.81
CA ARG A 28 -14.61 -8.35 12.59
C ARG A 28 -15.13 -7.47 13.72
N ILE A 29 -14.63 -6.25 13.76
CA ILE A 29 -15.09 -5.18 14.66
C ILE A 29 -16.25 -4.40 14.03
N GLY A 30 -17.04 -3.71 14.85
CA GLY A 30 -18.17 -2.88 14.43
C GLY A 30 -17.85 -1.38 14.33
N GLY A 31 -18.82 -0.61 13.85
CA GLY A 31 -18.81 0.86 13.93
C GLY A 31 -17.70 1.58 13.15
N GLU A 32 -17.29 2.73 13.66
CA GLU A 32 -16.25 3.57 13.05
C GLU A 32 -14.86 2.92 13.11
N LEU A 33 -14.61 2.05 14.08
CA LEU A 33 -13.36 1.27 14.15
C LEU A 33 -13.23 0.35 12.93
N ALA A 34 -14.32 -0.34 12.54
CA ALA A 34 -14.34 -1.21 11.37
C ALA A 34 -14.14 -0.45 10.06
N ARG A 35 -14.79 0.72 9.93
CA ARG A 35 -14.68 1.57 8.74
C ARG A 35 -13.27 2.14 8.62
N GLY A 36 -12.71 2.65 9.72
CA GLY A 36 -11.36 3.17 9.76
C GLY A 36 -10.30 2.11 9.46
N LEU A 37 -10.44 0.91 10.04
CA LEU A 37 -9.55 -0.21 9.76
C LEU A 37 -9.57 -0.63 8.28
N ARG A 38 -10.73 -0.64 7.62
CA ARG A 38 -10.82 -0.90 6.17
C ARG A 38 -10.07 0.15 5.36
N VAL A 39 -10.26 1.44 5.66
CA VAL A 39 -9.59 2.53 4.95
C VAL A 39 -8.08 2.45 5.15
N LEU A 40 -7.63 2.19 6.38
CA LEU A 40 -6.21 1.99 6.69
C LEU A 40 -5.61 0.84 5.88
N LEU A 41 -6.26 -0.33 5.89
CA LEU A 41 -5.75 -1.51 5.20
C LEU A 41 -5.78 -1.36 3.68
N VAL A 42 -6.73 -0.61 3.13
CA VAL A 42 -6.68 -0.19 1.71
C VAL A 42 -5.44 0.66 1.44
N GLY A 43 -5.10 1.59 2.34
CA GLY A 43 -3.85 2.36 2.26
C GLY A 43 -2.61 1.46 2.26
N VAL A 44 -2.57 0.44 3.11
CA VAL A 44 -1.46 -0.55 3.15
C VAL A 44 -1.36 -1.33 1.84
N VAL A 45 -2.49 -1.74 1.24
CA VAL A 45 -2.50 -2.41 -0.07
C VAL A 45 -1.98 -1.49 -1.17
N ILE A 46 -2.36 -0.20 -1.16
CA ILE A 46 -1.84 0.80 -2.10
C ILE A 46 -0.33 0.95 -1.95
N LEU A 47 0.20 0.99 -0.72
CA LEU A 47 1.65 1.05 -0.49
C LEU A 47 2.37 -0.18 -1.06
N GLY A 48 1.85 -1.39 -0.83
CA GLY A 48 2.43 -2.60 -1.43
C GLY A 48 2.41 -2.56 -2.96
N PHE A 49 1.32 -2.06 -3.54
CA PHE A 49 1.20 -1.88 -4.99
C PHE A 49 2.17 -0.82 -5.53
N ALA A 50 2.46 0.25 -4.78
CA ALA A 50 3.40 1.29 -5.20
C ALA A 50 4.82 0.77 -5.46
N HIS A 51 5.27 -0.21 -4.67
CA HIS A 51 6.58 -0.85 -4.84
C HIS A 51 6.57 -1.77 -6.06
N LEU A 52 5.54 -2.61 -6.17
CA LEU A 52 5.38 -3.49 -7.33
C LEU A 52 5.28 -2.72 -8.65
N VAL A 53 4.60 -1.57 -8.65
CA VAL A 53 4.50 -0.67 -9.80
C VAL A 53 5.86 -0.05 -10.12
N GLU A 54 6.63 0.38 -9.13
CA GLU A 54 7.96 0.96 -9.36
C GLU A 54 8.91 -0.04 -10.03
N THR A 55 8.99 -1.26 -9.49
CA THR A 55 9.81 -2.34 -10.05
C THR A 55 9.27 -2.80 -11.40
N GLY A 56 7.95 -3.00 -11.51
CA GLY A 56 7.30 -3.49 -12.72
C GLY A 56 7.28 -2.48 -13.89
N LEU A 57 7.02 -1.20 -13.64
CA LEU A 57 7.03 -0.16 -14.67
C LEU A 57 8.44 0.12 -15.19
N PHE A 58 9.44 0.06 -14.31
CA PHE A 58 10.82 0.24 -14.70
C PHE A 58 11.31 -0.94 -15.57
N GLU A 59 11.08 -2.17 -15.10
CA GLU A 59 11.60 -3.38 -15.76
C GLU A 59 10.83 -3.80 -17.01
N LEU A 60 9.49 -3.71 -17.00
CA LEU A 60 8.65 -4.20 -18.10
C LEU A 60 8.37 -3.15 -19.17
N PHE A 61 8.28 -1.88 -18.79
CA PHE A 61 7.84 -0.80 -19.69
C PHE A 61 8.94 0.22 -20.02
N GLN A 62 10.14 0.08 -19.42
CA GLN A 62 11.30 0.97 -19.65
C GLN A 62 10.93 2.46 -19.56
N LEU A 63 10.05 2.82 -18.62
CA LEU A 63 9.64 4.20 -18.43
C LEU A 63 10.83 5.07 -18.00
N ASN A 64 10.74 6.37 -18.32
CA ASN A 64 11.71 7.36 -17.84
C ASN A 64 11.81 7.29 -16.30
N LEU A 65 13.04 7.17 -15.80
CA LEU A 65 13.36 7.07 -14.37
C LEU A 65 12.72 8.20 -13.54
N GLU A 66 12.74 9.44 -14.04
CA GLU A 66 12.13 10.59 -13.35
C GLU A 66 10.61 10.44 -13.24
N VAL A 67 9.96 9.97 -14.29
CA VAL A 67 8.50 9.76 -14.30
C VAL A 67 8.12 8.62 -13.37
N ASN A 68 8.91 7.54 -13.34
CA ASN A 68 8.69 6.41 -12.44
C ASN A 68 8.83 6.82 -10.98
N GLU A 69 9.88 7.58 -10.65
CA GLU A 69 10.13 8.09 -9.29
C GLU A 69 9.00 9.02 -8.82
N VAL A 70 8.53 9.92 -9.68
CA VAL A 70 7.40 10.80 -9.37
C VAL A 70 6.11 9.99 -9.18
N ALA A 71 5.82 9.04 -10.06
CA ALA A 71 4.65 8.18 -9.95
C ALA A 71 4.66 7.37 -8.65
N HIS A 72 5.80 6.74 -8.31
CA HIS A 72 5.99 6.01 -7.07
C HIS A 72 5.68 6.90 -5.85
N ARG A 73 6.25 8.11 -5.79
CA ARG A 73 6.01 9.06 -4.69
C ARG A 73 4.54 9.47 -4.55
N ILE A 74 3.83 9.63 -5.66
CA ILE A 74 2.39 9.93 -5.65
C ILE A 74 1.61 8.76 -5.04
N PHE A 75 1.89 7.51 -5.45
CA PHE A 75 1.23 6.33 -4.89
C PHE A 75 1.53 6.16 -3.39
N VAL A 76 2.80 6.35 -3.00
CA VAL A 76 3.21 6.29 -1.59
C VAL A 76 2.51 7.36 -0.76
N GLY A 77 2.50 8.62 -1.23
CA GLY A 77 1.81 9.71 -0.57
C GLY A 77 0.31 9.45 -0.42
N TYR A 78 -0.34 8.94 -1.47
CA TYR A 78 -1.75 8.55 -1.42
C TYR A 78 -2.02 7.41 -0.42
N GLY A 79 -1.14 6.40 -0.37
CA GLY A 79 -1.20 5.32 0.61
C GLY A 79 -1.13 5.84 2.05
N PHE A 80 -0.23 6.79 2.34
CA PHE A 80 -0.15 7.43 3.65
C PHE A 80 -1.39 8.27 3.99
N ILE A 81 -1.96 9.01 3.03
CA ILE A 81 -3.21 9.75 3.24
C ILE A 81 -4.33 8.78 3.65
N MET A 82 -4.46 7.64 2.97
CA MET A 82 -5.45 6.63 3.32
C MET A 82 -5.24 6.06 4.73
N ILE A 83 -3.99 5.78 5.12
CA ILE A 83 -3.66 5.33 6.48
C ILE A 83 -4.07 6.38 7.52
N ILE A 84 -3.72 7.65 7.29
CA ILE A 84 -4.09 8.77 8.19
C ILE A 84 -5.61 8.88 8.32
N LEU A 85 -6.34 8.85 7.20
CA LEU A 85 -7.81 8.89 7.20
C LEU A 85 -8.41 7.69 7.96
N GLY A 86 -7.81 6.51 7.83
CA GLY A 86 -8.19 5.33 8.59
C GLY A 86 -8.06 5.54 10.09
N PHE A 87 -6.92 6.05 10.56
CA PHE A 87 -6.70 6.37 11.97
C PHE A 87 -7.62 7.48 12.48
N LEU A 88 -7.79 8.57 11.73
CA LEU A 88 -8.69 9.67 12.09
C LEU A 88 -10.13 9.17 12.27
N ARG A 89 -10.55 8.20 11.45
CA ARG A 89 -11.86 7.58 11.55
C ARG A 89 -11.98 6.66 12.76
N MET A 90 -10.97 5.84 13.02
CA MET A 90 -10.91 5.02 14.24
C MET A 90 -10.92 5.87 15.51
N ARG A 91 -10.27 7.05 15.51
CA ARG A 91 -10.29 7.98 16.65
C ARG A 91 -11.70 8.39 17.08
N ARG A 92 -12.63 8.52 16.13
CA ARG A 92 -14.03 8.85 16.44
C ARG A 92 -14.72 7.78 17.26
N ALA A 93 -14.31 6.52 17.14
CA ALA A 93 -14.86 5.41 17.91
C ALA A 93 -14.49 5.44 19.40
N PHE A 94 -13.52 6.27 19.80
CA PHE A 94 -13.07 6.43 21.19
C PHE A 94 -13.45 7.78 21.78
N ALA A 95 -14.13 8.63 21.01
CA ALA A 95 -14.56 9.97 21.43
C ALA A 95 -16.03 9.99 21.89
N GLU A 96 -16.69 8.83 21.89
CA GLU A 96 -18.01 8.54 22.48
C GLU A 96 -17.79 7.75 23.79
#